data_AF-A0A0D0FFS8-F1
#
_entry.id   AF-A0A0D0FFS8-F1
#
_cell.length_a   1.000
_cell.length_b   1.000
_cell.length_c   1.000
_cell.angle_alpha   90.00
_cell.angle_beta   90.00
_cell.angle_gamma   90.00
#
_symmetry.space_group_name_H-M   'P 1'
#
loop_
_entity.id
_entity.type
_entity.pdbx_description
1 polymer ?
#
loop_
_entity_poly.entity_id
_entity_poly.type
_entity_poly.pdbx_seq_one_letter_code
_entity_poly.pdbx_strand_id
1 'polypeptide(L)'
;MLEVYLFVNPLGAPCMRSEQNIMKLAARLNSKVSFQFVPLLTQQVVARSLPAQPTLAERNAQFKVHYNAILAYKAALFQGKRKGRDFLLKMQTAVVADHQQFSTDLALSLAQACHLDIDMFKEDCSSDLAKQAFKTDQKLAAEMKITQSPSAVIFNCDVSQCGLLLNDVTYEALCEVCESQGIATKQSLMAEPTYAPNLGSTTTLQPNLHVL
;
A
#
# COMPACT_ATOMS: atom_id res chain seq x y z
N MET A 1 -10.93 4.97 16.91
CA MET A 1 -10.27 4.14 15.89
C MET A 1 -10.03 5.01 14.67
N LEU A 2 -8.86 4.92 14.03
CA LEU A 2 -8.59 5.58 12.77
C LEU A 2 -9.01 4.70 11.60
N GLU A 3 -9.67 5.30 10.63
CA GLU A 3 -9.97 4.68 9.34
C GLU A 3 -9.27 5.48 8.24
N VAL A 4 -8.42 4.80 7.45
CA VAL A 4 -7.58 5.44 6.44
C VAL A 4 -7.89 4.89 5.05
N TYR A 5 -8.27 5.77 4.14
CA TYR A 5 -8.39 5.48 2.72
C TYR A 5 -7.21 6.09 1.98
N LEU A 6 -6.26 5.26 1.54
CA LEU A 6 -5.11 5.73 0.76
C LEU A 6 -5.36 5.47 -0.73
N PHE A 7 -5.44 6.54 -1.50
CA PHE A 7 -5.64 6.53 -2.94
C PHE A 7 -4.31 6.42 -3.67
N VAL A 8 -4.14 5.37 -4.48
CA VAL A 8 -2.82 4.96 -5.00
C VAL A 8 -2.84 4.67 -6.49
N ASN A 9 -1.75 4.97 -7.17
CA ASN A 9 -1.41 4.31 -8.44
C ASN A 9 -0.59 3.05 -8.09
N PRO A 10 -1.10 1.83 -8.35
CA PRO A 10 -0.39 0.60 -8.00
C PRO A 10 1.01 0.46 -8.62
N LEU A 11 1.30 1.18 -9.70
CA LEU A 11 2.59 1.14 -10.39
C LEU A 11 3.48 2.37 -10.07
N GLY A 12 3.09 3.21 -9.10
CA GLY A 12 3.77 4.47 -8.79
C GLY A 12 4.68 4.39 -7.57
N ALA A 13 5.96 4.75 -7.73
CA ALA A 13 6.94 4.75 -6.63
C ALA A 13 6.52 5.59 -5.40
N PRO A 14 5.94 6.81 -5.54
CA PRO A 14 5.47 7.57 -4.38
C PRO A 14 4.34 6.87 -3.61
N CYS A 15 3.51 6.06 -4.31
CA CYS A 15 2.42 5.32 -3.69
C CYS A 15 2.96 4.14 -2.86
N MET A 16 3.93 3.39 -3.38
CA MET A 16 4.61 2.32 -2.63
C MET A 16 5.19 2.84 -1.30
N ARG A 17 5.83 4.01 -1.29
CA ARG A 17 6.34 4.64 -0.06
C ARG A 17 5.22 5.02 0.91
N SER A 18 4.12 5.58 0.39
CA SER A 18 2.96 5.98 1.19
C SER A 18 2.28 4.79 1.86
N GLU A 19 2.15 3.67 1.14
CA GLU A 19 1.62 2.41 1.65
C GLU A 19 2.48 1.84 2.77
N GLN A 20 3.80 1.85 2.60
CA GLN A 20 4.76 1.46 3.64
C GLN A 20 4.63 2.33 4.91
N ASN A 21 4.43 3.64 4.76
CA ASN A 21 4.22 4.55 5.89
C ASN A 21 2.93 4.21 6.66
N ILE A 22 1.83 3.92 5.95
CA ILE A 22 0.56 3.49 6.58
C ILE A 22 0.72 2.15 7.29
N MET A 23 1.41 1.19 6.68
CA MET A 23 1.68 -0.11 7.32
C MET A 23 2.55 0.05 8.56
N LYS A 24 3.58 0.90 8.51
CA LYS A 24 4.43 1.24 9.66
C LYS A 24 3.59 1.85 10.78
N LEU A 25 2.69 2.77 10.46
CA LEU A 25 1.78 3.38 11.43
C LEU A 25 0.87 2.33 12.08
N ALA A 26 0.21 1.50 11.27
CA ALA A 26 -0.70 0.46 11.75
C ALA A 26 -0.01 -0.55 12.68
N ALA A 27 1.25 -0.90 12.37
CA ALA A 27 2.06 -1.78 13.22
C ALA A 27 2.36 -1.15 14.59
N ARG A 28 2.53 0.17 14.68
CA ARG A 28 2.78 0.86 15.97
C ARG A 28 1.52 1.08 16.81
N LEU A 29 0.36 1.18 16.17
CA LEU A 29 -0.90 1.51 16.82
C LEU A 29 -1.73 0.29 17.25
N ASN A 30 -1.18 -0.93 17.20
CA ASN A 30 -1.76 -2.19 17.72
C ASN A 30 -3.29 -2.29 17.55
N SER A 31 -3.77 -2.22 16.30
CA SER A 31 -5.19 -2.35 15.91
C SER A 31 -6.08 -1.12 16.09
N LYS A 32 -5.54 0.05 16.46
CA LYS A 32 -6.31 1.31 16.41
C LYS A 32 -6.46 1.91 15.00
N VAL A 33 -5.96 1.23 13.96
CA VAL A 33 -5.99 1.69 12.57
C VAL A 33 -6.58 0.62 11.66
N SER A 34 -7.66 0.96 10.98
CA SER A 34 -8.13 0.26 9.79
C SER A 34 -7.68 1.04 8.56
N PHE A 35 -7.23 0.35 7.51
CA PHE A 35 -6.81 1.01 6.28
C PHE A 35 -7.21 0.22 5.04
N GLN A 36 -7.46 0.98 3.97
CA GLN A 36 -7.76 0.46 2.64
C GLN A 36 -6.94 1.21 1.59
N PHE A 37 -6.30 0.45 0.71
CA PHE A 37 -5.63 1.00 -0.46
C PHE A 37 -6.59 0.98 -1.64
N VAL A 38 -6.94 2.17 -2.12
CA VAL A 38 -7.95 2.43 -3.15
C VAL A 38 -7.21 2.80 -4.44
N PRO A 39 -7.18 1.93 -5.47
CA PRO A 39 -6.53 2.27 -6.72
C PRO A 39 -7.23 3.44 -7.41
N LEU A 40 -6.44 4.39 -7.89
CA LEU A 40 -6.88 5.58 -8.61
C LEU A 40 -6.24 5.60 -10.00
N LEU A 41 -7.08 5.57 -11.02
CA LEU A 41 -6.69 5.76 -12.41
C LEU A 41 -7.29 7.05 -12.96
N THR A 42 -6.44 8.01 -13.31
CA THR A 42 -6.82 9.25 -13.98
C THR A 42 -5.91 9.51 -15.17
N GLN A 43 -6.31 10.43 -16.06
CA GLN A 43 -5.44 10.85 -17.16
C GLN A 43 -4.11 11.43 -16.65
N GLN A 44 -4.11 12.10 -15.50
CA GLN A 44 -2.89 12.63 -14.89
C GLN A 44 -1.95 11.53 -14.42
N VAL A 45 -2.48 10.44 -13.84
CA VAL A 45 -1.69 9.27 -13.45
C VAL A 45 -1.00 8.66 -14.66
N VAL A 46 -1.72 8.49 -15.77
CA VAL A 46 -1.18 7.93 -17.02
C VAL A 46 -0.17 8.87 -17.68
N ALA A 47 -0.42 10.19 -17.66
CA ALA A 47 0.47 11.18 -18.26
C ALA A 47 1.86 11.22 -17.62
N ARG A 48 1.98 10.92 -16.32
CA ARG A 48 3.26 10.89 -15.58
C ARG A 48 4.23 9.81 -16.08
N SER A 49 3.71 8.77 -16.74
CA SER A 49 4.51 7.65 -17.30
C SER A 49 4.76 7.77 -18.81
N LEU A 50 4.42 8.89 -19.42
CA LEU A 50 4.50 9.10 -20.87
C LEU A 50 5.53 10.18 -21.24
N PRO A 51 6.05 10.17 -22.48
CA PRO A 51 6.87 11.28 -22.99
C PRO A 51 6.05 12.58 -23.04
N ALA A 52 6.74 13.71 -23.21
CA ALA A 52 6.12 15.05 -23.17
C ALA A 52 4.98 15.25 -24.19
N GLN A 53 5.05 14.57 -25.34
CA GLN A 53 4.03 14.63 -26.40
C GLN A 53 3.66 13.22 -26.87
N PRO A 54 2.84 12.47 -26.11
CA PRO A 54 2.48 11.11 -26.45
C PRO A 54 1.32 11.10 -27.45
N THR A 55 1.38 10.19 -28.40
CA THR A 55 0.30 9.85 -29.32
C THR A 55 -0.90 9.24 -28.57
N LEU A 56 -2.07 9.22 -29.22
CA LEU A 56 -3.25 8.55 -28.67
C LEU A 56 -3.02 7.06 -28.45
N ALA A 57 -2.24 6.40 -29.32
CA ALA A 57 -1.92 4.99 -29.20
C ALA A 57 -1.08 4.71 -27.94
N GLU A 58 -0.05 5.52 -27.68
CA GLU A 58 0.78 5.42 -26.46
C GLU A 58 -0.04 5.69 -25.20
N ARG A 59 -0.90 6.72 -25.21
CA ARG A 59 -1.81 7.00 -24.09
C ARG A 59 -2.73 5.81 -23.79
N ASN A 60 -3.34 5.23 -24.83
CA ASN A 60 -4.24 4.10 -24.68
C ASN A 60 -3.49 2.83 -24.22
N ALA A 61 -2.29 2.59 -24.72
CA ALA A 61 -1.46 1.47 -24.30
C ALA A 61 -1.10 1.60 -22.80
N GLN A 62 -0.64 2.78 -22.39
CA GLN A 62 -0.27 3.01 -20.99
C GLN A 62 -1.49 2.94 -20.07
N PHE A 63 -2.63 3.52 -20.46
CA PHE A 63 -3.87 3.38 -19.69
C PHE A 63 -4.26 1.91 -19.48
N LYS A 64 -4.17 1.08 -20.55
CA LYS A 64 -4.47 -0.36 -20.45
C LYS A 64 -3.55 -1.08 -19.47
N VAL A 65 -2.26 -0.74 -19.43
CA VAL A 65 -1.31 -1.32 -18.45
C VAL A 65 -1.75 -1.03 -17.02
N HIS A 66 -2.01 0.24 -16.69
CA HIS A 66 -2.48 0.60 -15.34
C HIS A 66 -3.84 -0.03 -15.00
N TYR A 67 -4.76 -0.05 -15.96
CA TYR A 67 -6.07 -0.66 -15.78
C TYR A 67 -5.97 -2.15 -15.47
N ASN A 68 -5.16 -2.89 -16.23
CA ASN A 68 -4.94 -4.32 -16.01
C ASN A 68 -4.26 -4.60 -14.67
N ALA A 69 -3.31 -3.75 -14.24
CA ALA A 69 -2.68 -3.86 -12.92
C ALA A 69 -3.71 -3.68 -11.78
N ILE A 70 -4.65 -2.75 -11.95
CA ILE A 70 -5.72 -2.53 -10.99
C ILE A 70 -6.69 -3.72 -10.95
N LEU A 71 -7.09 -4.26 -12.11
CA LEU A 71 -7.94 -5.44 -12.15
C LEU A 71 -7.27 -6.67 -11.52
N ALA A 72 -5.98 -6.88 -11.77
CA ALA A 72 -5.19 -7.93 -11.13
C ALA A 72 -5.16 -7.76 -9.60
N TYR A 73 -4.95 -6.53 -9.11
CA TYR A 73 -5.03 -6.24 -7.69
C TYR A 73 -6.43 -6.51 -7.12
N LYS A 74 -7.50 -6.19 -7.85
CA LYS A 74 -8.88 -6.50 -7.44
C LYS A 74 -9.16 -8.00 -7.37
N ALA A 75 -8.73 -8.77 -8.36
CA ALA A 75 -8.81 -10.22 -8.35
C ALA A 75 -8.09 -10.81 -7.12
N ALA A 76 -6.88 -10.33 -6.81
CA ALA A 76 -6.16 -10.76 -5.62
C ALA A 76 -6.89 -10.40 -4.30
N LEU A 77 -7.56 -9.24 -4.24
CA LEU A 77 -8.36 -8.84 -3.08
C LEU A 77 -9.60 -9.71 -2.86
N PHE A 78 -10.22 -10.23 -3.92
CA PHE A 78 -11.38 -11.14 -3.82
C PHE A 78 -11.01 -12.45 -3.11
N GLN A 79 -9.75 -12.87 -3.20
CA GLN A 79 -9.22 -14.02 -2.46
C GLN A 79 -8.78 -13.70 -1.02
N GLY A 80 -8.96 -12.45 -0.59
CA GLY A 80 -8.74 -12.00 0.79
C GLY A 80 -7.83 -10.77 0.89
N LYS A 81 -8.19 -9.85 1.79
CA LYS A 81 -7.48 -8.58 2.01
C LYS A 81 -5.99 -8.73 2.30
N ARG A 82 -5.57 -9.79 3.01
CA ARG A 82 -4.14 -10.05 3.28
C ARG A 82 -3.40 -10.46 2.01
N LYS A 83 -3.96 -11.38 1.23
CA LYS A 83 -3.39 -11.85 -0.03
C LYS A 83 -3.33 -10.74 -1.07
N GLY A 84 -4.40 -9.95 -1.21
CA GLY A 84 -4.41 -8.78 -2.10
C GLY A 84 -3.36 -7.73 -1.75
N ARG A 85 -3.16 -7.43 -0.45
CA ARG A 85 -2.08 -6.53 -0.01
C ARG A 85 -0.69 -7.08 -0.32
N ASP A 86 -0.46 -8.37 -0.07
CA ASP A 86 0.82 -9.01 -0.41
C ASP A 86 1.07 -8.97 -1.93
N PHE A 87 0.04 -9.24 -2.73
CA PHE A 87 0.10 -9.11 -4.19
C PHE A 87 0.48 -7.69 -4.64
N LEU A 88 -0.16 -6.66 -4.08
CA LEU A 88 0.16 -5.27 -4.38
C LEU A 88 1.62 -4.94 -4.06
N LEU A 89 2.12 -5.33 -2.88
CA LEU A 89 3.50 -5.06 -2.46
C LEU A 89 4.51 -5.77 -3.36
N LYS A 90 4.28 -7.03 -3.74
CA LYS A 90 5.16 -7.75 -4.66
C LYS A 90 5.11 -7.15 -6.07
N MET A 91 3.93 -6.77 -6.55
CA MET A 91 3.77 -6.08 -7.84
C MET A 91 4.54 -4.76 -7.87
N GLN A 92 4.42 -3.95 -6.82
CA GLN A 92 5.17 -2.70 -6.68
C GLN A 92 6.67 -2.95 -6.61
N THR A 93 7.11 -3.97 -5.87
CA THR A 93 8.54 -4.32 -5.80
C THR A 93 9.07 -4.66 -7.20
N ALA A 94 8.38 -5.54 -7.92
CA ALA A 94 8.78 -5.93 -9.28
C ALA A 94 8.84 -4.73 -10.25
N VAL A 95 7.83 -3.84 -10.21
CA VAL A 95 7.74 -2.74 -11.18
C VAL A 95 8.58 -1.52 -10.79
N VAL A 96 8.58 -1.15 -9.50
CA VAL A 96 9.25 0.06 -9.01
C VAL A 96 10.70 -0.21 -8.65
N ALA A 97 10.98 -1.26 -7.87
CA ALA A 97 12.32 -1.54 -7.37
C ALA A 97 13.15 -2.35 -8.38
N ASP A 98 12.53 -3.35 -9.01
CA ASP A 98 13.22 -4.24 -9.96
C ASP A 98 13.09 -3.78 -11.43
N HIS A 99 12.41 -2.64 -11.65
CA HIS A 99 12.22 -2.01 -12.96
C HIS A 99 11.60 -2.93 -14.03
N GLN A 100 10.80 -3.91 -13.64
CA GLN A 100 10.08 -4.77 -14.56
C GLN A 100 8.87 -4.06 -15.17
N GLN A 101 8.50 -4.44 -16.38
CA GLN A 101 7.26 -4.00 -17.00
C GLN A 101 6.08 -4.85 -16.49
N PHE A 102 4.98 -4.20 -16.13
CA PHE A 102 3.77 -4.94 -15.78
C PHE A 102 3.20 -5.65 -17.01
N SER A 103 2.97 -6.95 -16.88
CA SER A 103 2.39 -7.82 -17.91
C SER A 103 1.48 -8.87 -17.27
N THR A 104 0.70 -9.57 -18.08
CA THR A 104 -0.12 -10.70 -17.61
C THR A 104 0.73 -11.80 -17.01
N ASP A 105 1.89 -12.11 -17.62
CA ASP A 105 2.79 -13.15 -17.12
C ASP A 105 3.38 -12.78 -15.77
N LEU A 106 3.78 -11.50 -15.60
CA LEU A 106 4.21 -10.99 -14.31
C LEU A 106 3.08 -11.13 -13.27
N ALA A 107 1.87 -10.69 -13.59
CA ALA A 107 0.72 -10.80 -12.69
C ALA A 107 0.45 -12.25 -12.26
N LEU A 108 0.54 -13.22 -13.19
CA LEU A 108 0.38 -14.64 -12.89
C LEU A 108 1.48 -15.18 -11.97
N SER A 109 2.74 -14.82 -12.22
CA SER A 109 3.86 -15.23 -11.37
C SER A 109 3.73 -14.68 -9.94
N LEU A 110 3.26 -13.44 -9.80
CA LEU A 110 3.02 -12.80 -8.51
C LEU A 110 1.84 -13.45 -7.78
N ALA A 111 0.76 -13.78 -8.49
CA ALA A 111 -0.39 -14.50 -7.95
C ALA A 111 0.04 -15.87 -7.38
N GLN A 112 0.91 -16.59 -8.08
CA GLN A 112 1.51 -17.85 -7.59
C GLN A 112 2.34 -17.63 -6.34
N ALA A 113 3.20 -16.61 -6.33
CA ALA A 113 4.03 -16.27 -5.17
C ALA A 113 3.21 -15.83 -3.94
N CYS A 114 1.99 -15.32 -4.13
CA CYS A 114 1.03 -14.97 -3.07
C CYS A 114 0.10 -16.12 -2.67
N HIS A 115 0.28 -17.32 -3.23
CA HIS A 115 -0.58 -18.48 -3.00
C HIS A 115 -2.06 -18.20 -3.29
N LEU A 116 -2.33 -17.48 -4.39
CA LEU A 116 -3.69 -17.31 -4.93
C LEU A 116 -4.13 -18.60 -5.64
N ASP A 117 -5.43 -18.84 -5.67
CA ASP A 117 -6.04 -19.74 -6.65
C ASP A 117 -5.87 -19.10 -8.03
N ILE A 118 -5.05 -19.72 -8.88
CA ILE A 118 -4.62 -19.14 -10.14
C ILE A 118 -5.73 -19.16 -11.19
N ASP A 119 -6.58 -20.18 -11.18
CA ASP A 119 -7.66 -20.29 -12.15
C ASP A 119 -8.75 -19.27 -11.84
N MET A 120 -9.12 -19.14 -10.55
CA MET A 120 -10.03 -18.11 -10.11
C MET A 120 -9.45 -16.70 -10.31
N PHE A 121 -8.15 -16.50 -10.06
CA PHE A 121 -7.49 -15.22 -10.29
C PHE A 121 -7.56 -14.78 -11.76
N LYS A 122 -7.31 -15.69 -12.71
CA LYS A 122 -7.41 -15.41 -14.15
C LYS A 122 -8.81 -15.00 -14.56
N GLU A 123 -9.82 -15.75 -14.09
CA GLU A 123 -11.22 -15.44 -14.33
C GLU A 123 -11.58 -14.06 -13.78
N ASP A 124 -11.24 -13.82 -12.52
CA ASP A 124 -11.53 -12.57 -11.81
C ASP A 124 -10.88 -11.35 -12.47
N CYS A 125 -9.66 -11.47 -13.00
CA CYS A 125 -8.95 -10.37 -13.67
C CYS A 125 -9.72 -9.75 -14.84
N SER A 126 -10.65 -10.50 -15.45
CA SER A 126 -11.47 -10.05 -16.60
C SER A 126 -12.96 -9.96 -16.28
N SER A 127 -13.35 -10.34 -15.07
CA SER A 127 -14.73 -10.41 -14.60
C SER A 127 -15.41 -9.04 -14.53
N ASP A 128 -16.74 -9.03 -14.66
CA ASP A 128 -17.52 -7.83 -14.42
C ASP A 128 -17.49 -7.39 -12.96
N LEU A 129 -17.26 -8.33 -12.03
CA LEU A 129 -17.03 -8.03 -10.62
C LEU A 129 -15.79 -7.16 -10.42
N ALA A 130 -14.65 -7.49 -11.03
CA ALA A 130 -13.43 -6.68 -10.96
C ALA A 130 -13.62 -5.29 -11.59
N LYS A 131 -14.29 -5.23 -12.75
CA LYS A 131 -14.61 -3.95 -13.41
C LYS A 131 -15.54 -3.08 -12.54
N GLN A 132 -16.51 -3.70 -11.88
CA GLN A 132 -17.43 -2.99 -10.98
C GLN A 132 -16.70 -2.53 -9.71
N ALA A 133 -15.85 -3.36 -9.13
CA ALA A 133 -15.03 -2.98 -7.98
C ALA A 133 -14.11 -1.79 -8.30
N PHE A 134 -13.49 -1.77 -9.49
CA PHE A 134 -12.75 -0.62 -9.98
C PHE A 134 -13.63 0.63 -10.10
N LYS A 135 -14.81 0.54 -10.73
CA LYS A 135 -15.73 1.68 -10.86
C LYS A 135 -16.14 2.23 -9.50
N THR A 136 -16.40 1.35 -8.52
CA THR A 136 -16.73 1.73 -7.15
C THR A 136 -15.59 2.52 -6.50
N ASP A 137 -14.33 2.10 -6.67
CA ASP A 137 -13.18 2.86 -6.16
C ASP A 137 -13.06 4.24 -6.81
N GLN A 138 -13.24 4.32 -8.13
CA GLN A 138 -13.18 5.59 -8.85
C GLN A 138 -14.29 6.54 -8.40
N LYS A 139 -15.48 6.00 -8.10
CA LYS A 139 -16.60 6.76 -7.54
C LYS A 139 -16.28 7.26 -6.13
N LEU A 140 -15.73 6.39 -5.28
CA LEU A 140 -15.29 6.74 -3.92
C LEU A 140 -14.26 7.89 -3.96
N ALA A 141 -13.28 7.80 -4.86
CA ALA A 141 -12.29 8.86 -5.06
C ALA A 141 -12.95 10.19 -5.46
N ALA A 142 -13.94 10.15 -6.36
CA ALA A 142 -14.68 11.34 -6.78
C ALA A 142 -15.53 11.93 -5.64
N GLU A 143 -16.22 11.09 -4.86
CA GLU A 143 -17.01 11.50 -3.69
C GLU A 143 -16.11 12.16 -2.62
N MET A 144 -14.90 11.64 -2.44
CA MET A 144 -13.87 12.21 -1.55
C MET A 144 -13.04 13.34 -2.18
N LYS A 145 -13.39 13.79 -3.40
CA LYS A 145 -12.72 14.89 -4.13
C LYS A 145 -11.22 14.68 -4.35
N ILE A 146 -10.80 13.43 -4.53
CA ILE A 146 -9.40 13.07 -4.77
C ILE A 146 -9.04 13.33 -6.23
N THR A 147 -8.04 14.18 -6.43
CA THR A 147 -7.57 14.58 -7.77
C THR A 147 -6.20 14.03 -8.12
N GLN A 148 -5.45 13.53 -7.14
CA GLN A 148 -4.08 13.04 -7.32
C GLN A 148 -3.79 11.79 -6.50
N SER A 149 -2.71 11.09 -6.87
CA SER A 149 -2.14 10.01 -6.08
C SER A 149 -0.64 10.25 -5.83
N PRO A 150 -0.11 9.86 -4.65
CA PRO A 150 -0.84 9.36 -3.49
C PRO A 150 -1.70 10.45 -2.83
N SER A 151 -2.77 10.07 -2.13
CA SER A 151 -3.54 10.94 -1.23
C SER A 151 -4.26 10.08 -0.19
N ALA A 152 -4.32 10.52 1.06
CA ALA A 152 -5.02 9.80 2.12
C ALA A 152 -6.19 10.61 2.66
N VAL A 153 -7.32 9.95 2.89
CA VAL A 153 -8.42 10.50 3.71
C VAL A 153 -8.47 9.73 5.02
N ILE A 154 -8.35 10.45 6.13
CA ILE A 154 -8.26 9.88 7.47
C ILE A 154 -9.46 10.31 8.28
N PHE A 155 -10.19 9.34 8.81
CA PHE A 155 -11.31 9.56 9.73
C PHE A 155 -10.89 9.11 11.14
N ASN A 156 -11.21 9.92 12.14
CA ASN A 156 -11.24 9.46 13.52
C ASN A 156 -12.69 9.15 13.91
N CYS A 157 -13.05 7.87 13.83
CA CYS A 157 -14.41 7.38 14.02
C CYS A 157 -14.97 7.65 15.44
N ASP A 158 -14.12 8.00 16.41
CA ASP A 158 -14.55 8.21 17.80
C ASP A 158 -14.95 9.66 18.08
N VAL A 159 -14.47 10.63 17.29
CA VAL A 159 -14.57 12.07 17.63
C VAL A 159 -15.10 12.96 16.52
N SER A 160 -15.06 12.52 15.25
CA SER A 160 -15.41 13.37 14.11
C SER A 160 -16.02 12.57 12.97
N GLN A 161 -17.02 13.15 12.29
CA GLN A 161 -17.51 12.63 11.01
C GLN A 161 -16.82 13.24 9.79
N CYS A 162 -15.98 14.27 10.00
CA CYS A 162 -15.21 14.91 8.93
C CYS A 162 -13.89 14.18 8.71
N GLY A 163 -13.59 13.84 7.45
CA GLY A 163 -12.32 13.26 7.04
C GLY A 163 -11.25 14.32 6.78
N LEU A 164 -10.01 14.04 7.19
CA LEU A 164 -8.84 14.86 6.91
C LEU A 164 -8.17 14.38 5.62
N LEU A 165 -8.03 15.26 4.64
CA LEU A 165 -7.32 14.99 3.39
C LEU A 165 -5.83 15.32 3.55
N LEU A 166 -4.97 14.34 3.24
CA LEU A 166 -3.53 14.47 3.21
C LEU A 166 -3.02 14.16 1.79
N ASN A 167 -2.49 15.18 1.11
CA ASN A 167 -1.94 15.01 -0.25
C ASN A 167 -0.51 14.42 -0.24
N ASP A 168 0.27 14.67 0.81
CA ASP A 168 1.61 14.11 0.97
C ASP A 168 1.65 13.17 2.17
N VAL A 169 1.67 11.87 1.90
CA VAL A 169 1.50 10.82 2.92
C VAL A 169 2.85 10.39 3.48
N THR A 170 3.53 11.33 4.12
CA THR A 170 4.77 11.07 4.87
C THR A 170 4.48 10.46 6.23
N TYR A 171 5.44 9.74 6.78
CA TYR A 171 5.29 9.17 8.12
C TYR A 171 5.14 10.26 9.20
N GLU A 172 5.81 11.40 9.02
CA GLU A 172 5.71 12.54 9.92
C GLU A 172 4.30 13.15 9.91
N ALA A 173 3.74 13.43 8.72
CA ALA A 173 2.39 13.97 8.60
C ALA A 173 1.34 13.03 9.20
N LEU A 174 1.50 11.72 9.04
CA LEU A 174 0.64 10.73 9.70
C LEU A 174 0.71 10.79 11.23
N CYS A 175 1.89 11.03 11.80
CA CYS A 175 2.05 11.17 13.24
C CYS A 175 1.40 12.46 13.76
N GLU A 176 1.51 13.56 13.01
CA GLU A 176 0.83 14.83 13.33
C GLU A 176 -0.69 14.70 13.30
N VAL A 177 -1.23 13.95 12.32
CA VAL A 177 -2.66 13.60 12.31
C VAL A 177 -3.02 12.79 13.54
N CYS A 178 -2.24 11.77 13.91
CA CYS A 178 -2.54 10.97 15.10
C CYS A 178 -2.54 11.79 16.39
N GLU A 179 -1.61 12.73 16.54
CA GLU A 179 -1.51 13.60 17.71
C GLU A 179 -2.66 14.61 17.78
N SER A 180 -2.95 15.30 16.67
CA SER A 180 -4.08 16.24 16.59
C SER A 180 -5.44 15.58 16.80
N GLN A 181 -5.56 14.29 16.46
CA GLN A 181 -6.77 13.49 16.66
C GLN A 181 -6.81 12.77 18.03
N GLY A 182 -5.82 12.97 18.91
CA GLY A 182 -5.79 12.39 20.26
C GLY A 182 -5.58 10.88 20.30
N ILE A 183 -5.01 10.29 19.23
CA ILE A 183 -4.81 8.83 19.10
C ILE A 183 -3.53 8.37 19.78
N ALA A 184 -2.43 9.09 19.54
CA ALA A 184 -1.10 8.85 20.10
C ALA A 184 -0.24 10.10 19.92
N THR A 185 0.79 10.28 20.77
CA THR A 185 1.72 11.41 20.63
C THR A 185 2.69 11.19 19.48
N LYS A 186 3.09 12.27 18.80
CA LYS A 186 4.09 12.21 17.72
C LYS A 186 5.39 11.61 18.25
N GLN A 187 5.81 12.00 19.46
CA GLN A 187 7.01 11.46 20.09
C GLN A 187 6.99 9.93 20.25
N SER A 188 5.87 9.36 20.72
CA SER A 188 5.73 7.91 20.85
C SER A 188 5.78 7.21 19.49
N LEU A 189 5.15 7.81 18.47
CA LEU A 189 5.16 7.27 17.10
C LEU A 189 6.47 7.50 16.34
N MET A 190 7.34 8.39 16.78
CA MET A 190 8.65 8.65 16.16
C MET A 190 9.79 7.86 16.83
N ALA A 191 9.64 7.43 18.08
CA ALA A 191 10.68 6.71 18.80
C ALA A 191 11.13 5.44 18.05
N GLU A 192 12.43 5.19 17.93
CA GLU A 192 12.95 3.89 17.47
C GLU A 192 12.48 2.80 18.44
N PRO A 193 12.10 1.60 17.95
CA PRO A 193 11.84 0.49 18.86
C PRO A 193 13.11 0.26 19.68
N THR A 194 13.00 0.37 21.01
CA THR A 194 14.12 0.16 21.92
C THR A 194 14.49 -1.31 21.84
N TYR A 195 15.44 -1.65 20.97
CA TYR A 195 16.07 -2.96 21.01
C TYR A 195 16.94 -2.96 22.26
N ALA A 196 16.50 -3.67 23.30
CA ALA A 196 17.39 -3.99 24.40
C ALA A 196 18.60 -4.71 23.77
N PRO A 197 19.84 -4.23 23.94
CA PRO A 197 20.99 -4.96 23.44
C PRO A 197 20.95 -6.35 24.09
N ASN A 198 20.98 -7.39 23.26
CA ASN A 198 21.18 -8.76 23.73
C ASN A 198 22.46 -8.75 24.59
N LEU A 199 22.29 -8.78 25.91
CA LEU A 199 23.38 -9.06 26.84
C LEU A 199 23.65 -10.57 26.78
N GLY A 200 24.18 -11.02 25.64
CA GLY A 200 24.68 -12.37 25.43
C GLY A 200 26.11 -12.47 25.95
N SER A 201 26.23 -12.80 27.23
CA SER A 201 27.36 -13.49 27.86
C SER A 201 28.78 -13.11 27.41
N THR A 202 29.38 -12.14 28.08
CA THR A 202 30.84 -12.12 28.28
C THR A 202 31.22 -13.33 29.13
N THR A 203 31.84 -14.33 28.51
CA THR A 203 32.52 -15.43 29.18
C THR A 203 33.67 -14.85 30.01
N THR A 204 33.43 -14.65 31.30
CA THR A 204 34.50 -14.49 32.28
C THR A 204 35.18 -15.84 32.46
N LEU A 205 36.36 -15.99 31.87
CA LEU A 205 37.34 -17.02 32.24
C LEU A 205 37.74 -16.80 33.71
N GLN A 206 37.24 -17.67 34.60
CA GLN A 206 37.90 -17.92 35.89
C GLN A 206 38.85 -19.12 35.72
N PRO A 207 40.08 -19.04 36.23
CA PRO A 207 41.09 -20.08 36.08
C PRO A 207 40.95 -21.16 37.16
N ASN A 208 41.30 -22.40 36.78
CA ASN A 208 41.73 -23.49 37.66
C ASN A 208 40.71 -24.12 38.62
N LEU A 209 40.16 -25.29 38.23
CA LEU A 209 40.01 -26.44 39.12
C LEU A 209 39.99 -27.74 38.28
N HIS A 210 40.84 -28.71 38.63
CA HIS A 210 40.97 -30.02 37.99
C HIS A 210 40.65 -31.17 38.97
N VAL A 211 40.55 -32.38 38.41
CA VAL A 211 40.47 -33.76 38.98
C VAL A 211 39.04 -34.34 38.87
N LEU A 212 38.76 -35.46 38.19
CA LEU A 212 39.54 -36.56 37.56
C LEU A 212 39.43 -36.57 36.03
#